data_AF-A0A7S2HSL0-F1
#
_entry.id   AF-A0A7S2HSL0-F1
#
_cell.length_a   1.000
_cell.length_b   1.000
_cell.length_c   1.000
_cell.angle_alpha   90.00
_cell.angle_beta   90.00
_cell.angle_gamma   90.00
#
_symmetry.space_group_name_H-M   'P 1'
#
loop_
_entity.id
_entity.type
_entity.pdbx_description
1 polymer ?
#
loop_
_entity_poly.entity_id
_entity_poly.type
_entity_poly.pdbx_seq_one_letter_code
_entity_poly.pdbx_strand_id
1 'polypeptide(L)'
;RLATKTMGSLLDTPNTDFIHSADGQENDLVYGVSSMQGWRTEMEDAHTIKPSISVLPDHSFFAVFDGHGGDFSAHFAAQHLYHCFLRRFEFKIYIDSSPPVSNRYLSMLTSFYSNLNISEMVSIFAEGS
;
A
#
# COMPACT_ATOMS: atom_id res chain seq x y z
N ARG A 1 -34.18 1.79 30.45
CA ARG A 1 -34.57 2.11 29.05
C ARG A 1 -34.39 0.83 28.25
N LEU A 2 -35.45 0.30 27.65
CA LEU A 2 -35.40 -0.94 26.87
C LEU A 2 -34.72 -0.63 25.53
N ALA A 3 -33.64 -1.34 25.21
CA ALA A 3 -33.00 -1.26 23.90
C ALA A 3 -33.91 -1.95 22.88
N THR A 4 -34.52 -1.17 22.00
CA THR A 4 -35.24 -1.68 20.84
C THR A 4 -34.23 -2.28 19.89
N LYS A 5 -34.29 -3.61 19.70
CA LYS A 5 -33.51 -4.31 18.68
C LYS A 5 -33.96 -3.79 17.31
N THR A 6 -33.13 -3.00 16.65
CA THR A 6 -33.37 -2.50 15.30
C THR A 6 -33.56 -3.69 14.36
N MET A 7 -34.72 -3.79 13.71
CA MET A 7 -35.01 -4.86 12.75
C MET A 7 -34.47 -4.44 11.37
N GLY A 8 -33.18 -4.67 11.13
CA GLY A 8 -32.51 -4.37 9.86
C GLY A 8 -30.99 -4.26 10.00
N SER A 9 -30.27 -4.25 8.87
CA SER A 9 -28.80 -4.07 8.82
C SER A 9 -28.34 -2.60 8.87
N LEU A 10 -29.29 -1.66 9.00
CA LEU A 10 -29.05 -0.22 8.94
C LEU A 10 -29.42 0.46 10.25
N LEU A 11 -28.68 1.51 10.58
CA LEU A 11 -28.98 2.46 11.65
C LEU A 11 -30.06 3.46 11.22
N ASP A 12 -30.77 4.03 12.19
CA ASP A 12 -31.76 5.09 11.94
C ASP A 12 -31.11 6.39 11.42
N THR A 13 -29.86 6.63 11.80
CA THR A 13 -29.01 7.75 11.34
C THR A 13 -27.59 7.24 11.13
N PRO A 14 -26.82 7.79 10.17
CA PRO A 14 -25.47 7.33 9.94
C PRO A 14 -24.58 7.72 11.12
N ASN A 15 -23.71 6.81 11.53
CA ASN A 15 -22.56 7.15 12.34
C ASN A 15 -21.53 7.87 11.45
N THR A 16 -21.39 9.18 11.64
CA THR A 16 -20.47 10.04 10.89
C THR A 16 -19.18 10.33 11.66
N ASP A 17 -18.92 9.62 12.75
CA ASP A 17 -17.68 9.78 13.49
C ASP A 17 -16.53 9.23 12.63
N PHE A 18 -15.62 10.12 12.24
CA PHE A 18 -14.40 9.74 11.53
C PHE A 18 -13.36 9.25 12.54
N ILE A 19 -12.88 8.03 12.34
CA ILE A 19 -11.76 7.48 13.08
C ILE A 19 -10.51 7.76 12.27
N HIS A 20 -9.73 8.76 12.70
CA HIS A 20 -8.40 8.98 12.16
C HIS A 20 -7.47 7.87 12.64
N SER A 21 -6.85 7.15 11.69
CA SER A 21 -6.03 5.97 11.99
C SER A 21 -4.54 6.30 11.94
N ALA A 22 -4.08 6.93 10.86
CA ALA A 22 -2.70 7.40 10.74
C ALA A 22 -2.56 8.35 9.54
N ASP A 23 -1.59 9.24 9.64
CA ASP A 23 -1.06 10.05 8.55
C ASP A 23 0.46 10.12 8.65
N GLY A 24 1.14 10.49 7.57
CA GLY A 24 2.59 10.63 7.59
C GLY A 24 3.23 10.78 6.22
N GLN A 25 4.55 10.84 6.23
CA GLN A 25 5.38 10.91 5.04
C GLN A 25 6.59 9.98 5.19
N GLU A 26 6.75 9.02 4.27
CA GLU A 26 7.86 8.07 4.24
C GLU A 26 8.06 7.54 2.82
N ASN A 27 9.28 7.18 2.43
CA ASN A 27 9.62 6.71 1.07
C ASN A 27 9.14 7.64 -0.07
N ASP A 28 9.28 8.96 0.12
CA ASP A 28 8.77 10.00 -0.79
C ASP A 28 7.24 9.94 -1.04
N LEU A 29 6.50 9.19 -0.21
CA LEU A 29 5.04 9.13 -0.21
C LEU A 29 4.48 9.92 0.96
N VAL A 30 3.37 10.61 0.74
CA VAL A 30 2.54 11.20 1.80
C VAL A 30 1.25 10.39 1.87
N TYR A 31 0.84 9.98 3.07
CA TYR A 31 -0.36 9.16 3.28
C TYR A 31 -1.21 9.68 4.42
N GLY A 32 -2.49 9.33 4.38
CA GLY A 32 -3.48 9.60 5.42
C GLY A 32 -4.60 8.57 5.34
N VAL A 33 -5.05 8.07 6.49
CA VAL A 33 -6.06 7.02 6.58
C VAL A 33 -7.07 7.36 7.67
N SER A 34 -8.34 7.32 7.27
CA SER A 34 -9.49 7.50 8.14
C SER A 34 -10.57 6.50 7.76
N SER A 35 -11.38 6.08 8.73
CA SER A 35 -12.55 5.23 8.49
C SER A 35 -13.81 5.84 9.10
N MET A 36 -14.97 5.42 8.59
CA MET A 36 -16.29 5.86 9.06
C MET A 36 -17.28 4.73 8.83
N GLN A 37 -18.06 4.38 9.87
CA GLN A 37 -19.04 3.28 9.81
C GLN A 37 -20.25 3.60 8.93
N GLY A 38 -20.69 4.86 8.93
CA GLY A 38 -21.86 5.29 8.16
C GLY A 38 -23.14 4.61 8.65
N TRP A 39 -23.93 4.09 7.71
CA TRP A 39 -25.28 3.59 7.99
C TRP A 39 -25.32 2.14 8.48
N ARG A 40 -24.22 1.41 8.44
CA ARG A 40 -24.19 0.00 8.86
C ARG A 40 -24.25 -0.08 10.38
N THR A 41 -24.85 -1.15 10.90
CA THR A 41 -24.90 -1.41 12.34
C THR A 41 -23.51 -1.70 12.92
N GLU A 42 -22.64 -2.33 12.13
CA GLU A 42 -21.28 -2.70 12.51
C GLU A 42 -20.28 -2.15 11.48
N MET A 43 -19.06 -1.86 11.94
CA MET A 43 -17.93 -1.47 11.10
C MET A 43 -17.10 -2.71 10.78
N GLU A 44 -17.28 -3.28 9.58
CA GLU A 44 -16.62 -4.53 9.20
C GLU A 44 -15.28 -4.32 8.47
N ASP A 45 -14.98 -3.09 8.02
CA ASP A 45 -13.73 -2.83 7.30
C ASP A 45 -12.52 -2.77 8.23
N ALA A 46 -11.36 -3.14 7.68
CA ALA A 46 -10.06 -2.99 8.31
C ALA A 46 -9.04 -2.45 7.29
N HIS A 47 -7.86 -2.06 7.77
CA HIS A 47 -6.77 -1.61 6.89
C HIS A 47 -5.40 -1.96 7.47
N THR A 48 -4.38 -1.97 6.60
CA THR A 48 -2.97 -2.11 6.97
C THR A 48 -2.16 -1.01 6.32
N ILE A 49 -1.32 -0.35 7.11
CA ILE A 49 -0.40 0.68 6.65
C ILE A 49 1.02 0.28 7.06
N LYS A 50 1.91 0.13 6.07
CA LYS A 50 3.35 -0.11 6.24
C LYS A 50 4.09 0.82 5.29
N PRO A 51 4.35 2.07 5.71
CA PRO A 51 4.97 3.06 4.84
C PRO A 51 6.43 2.70 4.49
N SER A 52 7.10 1.92 5.33
CA SER A 52 8.37 1.26 5.02
C SER A 52 8.33 -0.23 5.39
N ILE A 53 8.99 -1.05 4.58
CA ILE A 53 9.15 -2.50 4.79
C ILE A 53 10.60 -2.77 5.15
N SER A 54 10.87 -3.34 6.32
CA SER A 54 12.25 -3.47 6.84
C SER A 54 13.23 -4.25 5.93
N VAL A 55 12.72 -5.21 5.15
CA VAL A 55 13.51 -6.01 4.19
C VAL A 55 13.56 -5.38 2.78
N LEU A 56 12.78 -4.33 2.56
CA LEU A 56 12.63 -3.60 1.30
C LEU A 56 12.37 -2.13 1.64
N PRO A 57 13.40 -1.39 2.10
CA PRO A 57 13.22 -0.05 2.65
C PRO A 57 12.61 0.92 1.65
N ASP A 58 12.76 0.68 0.34
CA ASP A 58 12.19 1.49 -0.74
C ASP A 58 10.75 1.10 -1.13
N HIS A 59 10.13 0.17 -0.39
CA HIS A 59 8.78 -0.33 -0.66
C HIS A 59 7.84 0.00 0.49
N SER A 60 6.58 0.18 0.13
CA SER A 60 5.50 0.45 1.06
C SER A 60 4.33 -0.49 0.78
N PHE A 61 3.58 -0.85 1.81
CA PHE A 61 2.39 -1.69 1.70
C PHE A 61 1.19 -1.00 2.35
N PHE A 62 0.13 -0.80 1.56
CA PHE A 62 -1.13 -0.25 1.99
C PHE A 62 -2.26 -1.15 1.50
N ALA A 63 -3.22 -1.47 2.37
CA ALA A 63 -4.35 -2.31 2.02
C ALA A 63 -5.61 -1.91 2.81
N VAL A 64 -6.76 -2.01 2.16
CA VAL A 64 -8.09 -1.86 2.76
C VAL A 64 -8.85 -3.18 2.56
N PHE A 65 -9.56 -3.63 3.59
CA PHE A 65 -10.27 -4.89 3.61
C PHE A 65 -11.74 -4.60 3.95
N ASP A 66 -12.63 -4.83 2.98
CA ASP A 66 -14.09 -4.70 3.14
C ASP A 66 -14.62 -6.03 3.70
N GLY A 67 -15.13 -6.00 4.93
CA GLY A 67 -15.71 -7.17 5.59
C GLY A 67 -17.14 -7.43 5.14
N HIS A 68 -17.55 -8.70 5.10
CA HIS A 68 -18.94 -9.05 4.80
C HIS A 68 -19.39 -10.27 5.60
N GLY A 69 -20.46 -10.08 6.38
CA GLY A 69 -21.01 -11.15 7.23
C GLY A 69 -20.20 -11.34 8.51
N GLY A 70 -19.61 -10.27 9.02
CA GLY A 70 -18.69 -10.21 10.15
C GLY A 70 -17.37 -9.51 9.80
N ASP A 71 -16.72 -8.96 10.82
CA ASP A 71 -15.46 -8.22 10.72
C ASP A 71 -14.22 -9.12 10.74
N PHE A 72 -14.37 -10.38 11.16
CA PHE A 72 -13.27 -11.32 11.41
C PHE A 72 -12.35 -11.48 10.21
N SER A 73 -12.88 -11.73 9.01
CA SER A 73 -12.05 -11.97 7.82
C SER A 73 -11.23 -10.75 7.42
N ALA A 74 -11.82 -9.54 7.50
CA ALA A 74 -11.14 -8.30 7.19
C ALA A 74 -10.02 -8.01 8.21
N HIS A 75 -10.32 -8.16 9.50
CA HIS A 75 -9.33 -7.95 10.58
C HIS A 75 -8.21 -8.99 10.53
N PHE A 76 -8.53 -10.26 10.29
CA PHE A 76 -7.55 -11.33 10.12
C PHE A 76 -6.62 -11.04 8.93
N ALA A 77 -7.18 -10.60 7.79
CA ALA A 77 -6.39 -10.21 6.64
C ALA A 77 -5.48 -9.00 6.95
N ALA A 78 -6.01 -7.97 7.62
CA ALA A 78 -5.24 -6.78 8.01
C ALA A 78 -4.06 -7.10 8.94
N GLN A 79 -4.20 -8.12 9.78
CA GLN A 79 -3.14 -8.55 10.70
C GLN A 79 -2.10 -9.47 10.03
N HIS A 80 -2.52 -10.30 9.08
CA HIS A 80 -1.68 -11.41 8.61
C HIS A 80 -1.23 -11.33 7.15
N LEU A 81 -1.96 -10.65 6.27
CA LEU A 81 -1.68 -10.68 4.82
C LEU A 81 -0.29 -10.14 4.49
N TYR A 82 0.11 -9.04 5.15
CA TYR A 82 1.46 -8.48 5.02
C TYR A 82 2.56 -9.52 5.33
N HIS A 83 2.43 -10.23 6.46
CA HIS A 83 3.40 -11.26 6.83
C HIS A 83 3.37 -12.48 5.90
N CYS A 84 2.18 -12.88 5.44
CA CYS A 84 2.06 -13.93 4.43
C CYS A 84 2.78 -13.56 3.14
N PHE A 85 2.61 -12.33 2.68
CA PHE A 85 3.27 -11.81 1.47
C PHE A 85 4.80 -11.85 1.59
N LEU A 86 5.36 -11.34 2.69
CA LEU A 86 6.81 -11.38 2.94
C LEU A 86 7.41 -12.79 3.04
N ARG A 87 6.60 -13.79 3.40
CA ARG A 87 7.08 -15.18 3.52
C ARG A 87 7.12 -15.93 2.20
N ARG A 88 6.42 -15.45 1.16
CA ARG A 88 6.33 -16.13 -0.15
C ARG A 88 7.71 -16.25 -0.80
N PHE A 89 7.95 -17.39 -1.43
CA PHE A 89 9.24 -17.70 -2.03
C PHE A 89 9.56 -16.76 -3.21
N GLU A 90 8.56 -16.45 -4.02
CA GLU A 90 8.69 -15.53 -5.15
C GLU A 90 9.05 -14.12 -4.66
N PHE A 91 8.49 -13.72 -3.52
CA PHE A 91 8.79 -12.42 -2.93
C PHE A 91 10.20 -12.38 -2.32
N LYS A 92 10.68 -13.48 -1.74
CA LYS A 92 12.08 -13.61 -1.31
C LYS A 92 13.06 -13.51 -2.48
N ILE A 93 12.79 -14.20 -3.60
CA ILE A 93 13.60 -14.04 -4.82
C ILE A 93 13.62 -12.58 -5.26
N TYR A 94 12.47 -11.91 -5.23
CA TYR A 94 12.40 -10.49 -5.58
C TYR A 94 13.24 -9.63 -4.64
N ILE A 95 13.20 -9.86 -3.32
CA ILE A 95 14.02 -9.15 -2.33
C ILE A 95 15.51 -9.37 -2.62
N ASP A 96 15.92 -10.62 -2.81
CA ASP A 96 17.33 -10.99 -3.03
C ASP A 96 17.87 -10.48 -4.38
N SER A 97 16.99 -10.33 -5.38
CA SER A 97 17.34 -9.85 -6.73
C SER A 97 17.11 -8.35 -6.95
N SER A 98 16.50 -7.64 -6.00
CA SER A 98 16.25 -6.21 -6.12
C SER A 98 17.51 -5.41 -5.76
N PRO A 99 18.15 -4.70 -6.70
CA PRO A 99 19.12 -3.68 -6.34
C PRO A 99 18.40 -2.52 -5.63
N PRO A 100 19.06 -1.79 -4.71
CA PRO A 100 18.50 -0.60 -4.07
C PRO A 100 17.96 0.39 -5.12
N VAL A 101 16.80 0.99 -4.88
CA VAL A 101 16.14 1.89 -5.84
C VAL A 101 17.01 3.10 -6.19
N SER A 102 17.94 3.49 -5.31
CA SER A 102 18.96 4.52 -5.55
C SER A 102 19.77 4.29 -6.83
N ASN A 103 19.80 3.06 -7.35
CA ASN A 103 20.53 2.69 -8.55
C ASN A 103 19.64 2.47 -9.79
N ARG A 104 18.33 2.76 -9.77
CA ARG A 104 17.47 2.57 -10.97
C ARG A 104 17.77 3.56 -12.09
N TYR A 105 18.01 4.83 -11.78
CA TYR A 105 18.46 5.78 -12.80
C TYR A 105 19.80 5.37 -13.37
N LEU A 106 20.76 5.03 -12.51
CA LEU A 106 22.10 4.64 -12.96
C LEU A 106 22.11 3.27 -13.66
N SER A 107 21.32 2.28 -13.26
CA SER A 107 21.27 0.97 -13.93
C SER A 107 20.49 1.04 -15.24
N MET A 108 19.40 1.82 -15.31
CA MET A 108 18.68 2.09 -16.55
C MET A 108 19.58 2.86 -17.52
N LEU A 109 20.24 3.93 -17.07
CA LEU A 109 21.19 4.70 -17.89
C LEU A 109 22.40 3.84 -18.28
N THR A 110 23.00 3.07 -17.36
CA THR A 110 24.14 2.20 -17.67
C THR A 110 23.77 1.12 -18.67
N SER A 111 22.59 0.50 -18.54
CA SER A 111 22.09 -0.48 -19.50
C SER A 111 21.69 0.13 -20.84
N PHE A 112 21.24 1.39 -20.85
CA PHE A 112 20.94 2.15 -22.07
C PHE A 112 22.24 2.55 -22.79
N TYR A 113 23.24 3.07 -22.08
CA TYR A 113 24.52 3.53 -22.63
C TYR A 113 25.50 2.41 -22.96
N SER A 114 25.41 1.24 -22.31
CA SER A 114 26.26 0.08 -22.65
C SER A 114 25.91 -0.56 -23.99
N ASN A 115 24.75 -0.23 -24.56
CA ASN A 115 24.23 -0.80 -25.81
C ASN A 115 24.27 0.18 -27.00
N LEU A 116 24.75 1.42 -26.79
CA LEU A 116 24.86 2.44 -27.84
C LEU A 116 26.29 2.48 -28.37
N ASN A 117 26.44 2.54 -29.69
CA ASN A 117 27.73 2.84 -30.30
C ASN A 117 28.07 4.33 -30.09
N ILE A 118 29.36 4.67 -30.07
CA ILE A 118 29.86 6.06 -29.87
C ILE A 118 29.14 7.08 -30.78
N SER A 119 28.75 6.67 -31.99
CA SER A 119 28.00 7.51 -32.94
C SER A 119 26.59 7.90 -32.47
N GLU A 120 25.90 7.04 -31.74
CA GLU A 120 24.53 7.28 -31.24
C GLU A 120 24.52 8.11 -29.96
N MET A 121 25.60 8.04 -29.15
CA MET A 121 25.75 8.94 -28.01
C MET A 121 25.90 10.40 -28.46
N VAL A 122 26.65 10.65 -29.55
CA VAL A 122 26.92 12.01 -30.04
C VAL A 122 25.66 12.68 -30.61
N SER A 123 24.75 11.92 -31.24
CA SER A 123 23.50 12.48 -31.78
C SER A 123 22.52 12.95 -30.70
N ILE A 124 22.47 12.26 -29.55
CA ILE A 124 21.58 12.63 -28.44
C ILE A 124 22.00 13.96 -27.79
N PHE A 125 23.30 14.26 -27.75
CA PHE A 125 23.80 15.55 -27.24
C PHE A 125 23.68 16.70 -28.25
N ALA A 126 23.61 16.40 -29.55
CA ALA A 126 23.53 17.41 -30.60
C ALA A 126 22.10 17.94 -30.85
N GLU A 127 21.07 17.18 -30.48
CA GLU A 127 19.66 17.60 -30.63
C GLU A 127 19.09 18.31 -29.38
N GLY A 128 19.90 18.47 -28.33
CA GLY A 128 19.52 19.11 -27.06
C GLY A 128 20.02 20.55 -26.87
N SER A 129 20.57 21.19 -27.91
CA SER A 129 21.07 22.58 -27.87
C SER A 129 20.35 23.48 -28.86
#